data_AF-A0A446C7M9-F1
#
_entry.id   AF-A0A446C7M9-F1
#
_cell.length_a   1.000
_cell.length_b   1.000
_cell.length_c   1.000
_cell.angle_alpha   90.00
_cell.angle_beta   90.00
_cell.angle_gamma   90.00
#
_symmetry.space_group_name_H-M   'P 1'
#
loop_
_entity.id
_entity.type
_entity.pdbx_description
1 polymer ?
#
loop_
_entity_poly.entity_id
_entity_poly.type
_entity_poly.pdbx_seq_one_letter_code
_entity_poly.pdbx_strand_id
1 'polypeptide(L)'
;MTHSNRRVYVAATYDTKGQEAEYVVGLLKRDGLDAVSVDVSTSGAASAAQVQAREVAACHPEGAEAVFTGDRGTAIAAMAQAFERYAAGNPAIGALLGLGGSGGTALITPAMRALPIGTPKLMVSTMASGNVAPYVGPSDIAMMYSVTDVAGLNRISRRVLANAAGAIGGAFRQAASAVADDGRPAVGITMFGVTTACVQQVAPLLEPRYDCLVFHATGTGGQSMEKLLDSRLLAGVLDLTTTEVCDFLFGGVLACTEDRFGAVARTGAPYVGSCGALDMVNFGAMDTVPERYRDRKFYPHNPQVTLMRTTAEENARQGEWIAARLNRCQGPVRFLIPEGGVSALDAPGQAFWDPEADAALFGALEANLVQTADRRLVRVPCHINDPLFAQTAVEHYLEIATH
;
A
#
# COMPACT_ATOMS: atom_id res chain seq x y z
N MET A 1 14.74 -11.75 14.35
CA MET A 1 14.42 -13.19 14.47
C MET A 1 15.19 -13.94 13.41
N THR A 2 15.94 -14.98 13.77
CA THR A 2 16.63 -15.85 12.81
C THR A 2 15.60 -16.55 11.92
N HIS A 3 15.92 -16.80 10.65
CA HIS A 3 15.04 -17.51 9.71
C HIS A 3 14.62 -18.92 10.15
N SER A 4 15.21 -19.47 11.23
CA SER A 4 15.05 -20.85 11.68
C SER A 4 13.64 -21.24 12.17
N ASN A 5 12.75 -20.28 12.49
CA ASN A 5 11.38 -20.57 12.96
C ASN A 5 10.29 -20.23 11.93
N ARG A 6 10.65 -19.86 10.70
CA ARG A 6 9.69 -19.52 9.64
C ARG A 6 9.27 -20.77 8.89
N ARG A 7 7.97 -20.85 8.54
CA ARG A 7 7.34 -22.01 7.89
C ARG A 7 6.53 -21.61 6.66
N VAL A 8 6.21 -22.57 5.79
CA VAL A 8 5.31 -22.36 4.65
C VAL A 8 3.87 -22.64 5.08
N TYR A 9 3.00 -21.64 4.98
CA TYR A 9 1.59 -21.80 5.31
C TYR A 9 0.79 -22.04 4.02
N VAL A 10 -0.09 -23.05 4.05
CA VAL A 10 -0.98 -23.40 2.93
C VAL A 10 -2.42 -23.14 3.38
N ALA A 11 -3.06 -22.11 2.81
CA ALA A 11 -4.41 -21.70 3.17
C ALA A 11 -5.44 -22.07 2.09
N ALA A 12 -6.55 -22.65 2.52
CA ALA A 12 -7.70 -22.95 1.67
C ALA A 12 -8.99 -23.06 2.49
N THR A 13 -10.14 -23.02 1.82
CA THR A 13 -11.43 -23.41 2.41
C THR A 13 -11.50 -24.94 2.45
N TYR A 14 -11.08 -25.57 3.55
CA TYR A 14 -10.94 -27.03 3.64
C TYR A 14 -12.24 -27.80 3.45
N ASP A 15 -13.39 -27.21 3.78
CA ASP A 15 -14.71 -27.81 3.55
C ASP A 15 -14.99 -28.13 2.07
N THR A 16 -14.28 -27.45 1.16
CA THR A 16 -14.40 -27.63 -0.29
C THR A 16 -13.10 -28.01 -0.99
N LYS A 17 -11.94 -27.68 -0.40
CA LYS A 17 -10.61 -27.76 -1.04
C LYS A 17 -9.54 -28.42 -0.17
N GLY A 18 -9.96 -29.16 0.86
CA GLY A 18 -9.03 -29.81 1.79
C GLY A 18 -8.11 -30.81 1.11
N GLN A 19 -8.59 -31.56 0.10
CA GLN A 19 -7.77 -32.54 -0.61
C GLN A 19 -6.63 -31.88 -1.41
N GLU A 20 -6.91 -30.75 -2.06
CA GLU A 20 -5.94 -29.97 -2.82
C GLU A 20 -4.89 -29.32 -1.92
N ALA A 21 -5.32 -28.76 -0.79
CA ALA A 21 -4.43 -28.17 0.20
C ALA A 21 -3.49 -29.22 0.81
N GLU A 22 -4.02 -30.37 1.23
CA GLU A 22 -3.19 -31.46 1.79
C GLU A 22 -2.25 -32.08 0.74
N TYR A 23 -2.66 -32.13 -0.53
CA TYR A 23 -1.76 -32.51 -1.61
C TYR A 23 -0.56 -31.56 -1.73
N VAL A 24 -0.78 -30.25 -1.68
CA VAL A 24 0.31 -29.25 -1.72
C VAL A 24 1.19 -29.35 -0.47
N VAL A 25 0.59 -29.47 0.72
CA VAL A 25 1.33 -29.68 1.99
C VAL A 25 2.22 -30.93 1.90
N GLY A 26 1.69 -32.03 1.38
CA GLY A 26 2.45 -33.27 1.18
C GLY A 26 3.66 -33.09 0.25
N LEU A 27 3.50 -32.33 -0.84
CA LEU A 27 4.61 -32.02 -1.75
C LEU A 27 5.69 -31.16 -1.08
N LEU A 28 5.29 -30.13 -0.34
CA LEU A 28 6.24 -29.27 0.38
C LEU A 28 7.01 -30.06 1.44
N LYS A 29 6.33 -30.91 2.22
CA LYS A 29 6.95 -31.79 3.21
C LYS A 29 7.90 -32.81 2.58
N ARG A 30 7.51 -33.41 1.45
CA ARG A 30 8.39 -34.30 0.66
C ARG A 30 9.67 -33.59 0.24
N ASP A 31 9.58 -32.30 -0.08
CA ASP A 31 10.74 -31.48 -0.49
C ASP A 31 11.51 -30.92 0.73
N GLY A 32 11.23 -31.41 1.95
CA GLY A 32 11.95 -31.08 3.17
C GLY A 32 11.59 -29.72 3.78
N LEU A 33 10.45 -29.14 3.40
CA LEU A 33 9.95 -27.88 3.97
C LEU A 33 8.96 -28.14 5.11
N ASP A 34 9.03 -27.33 6.16
CA ASP A 34 8.01 -27.33 7.21
C ASP A 34 6.77 -26.57 6.72
N ALA A 35 5.71 -27.32 6.43
CA ALA A 35 4.46 -26.81 5.89
C ALA A 35 3.31 -26.96 6.90
N VAL A 36 2.56 -25.89 7.09
CA VAL A 36 1.41 -25.80 8.00
C VAL A 36 0.13 -25.56 7.19
N SER A 37 -0.83 -26.45 7.31
CA SER A 37 -2.17 -26.26 6.74
C SER A 37 -3.03 -25.30 7.56
N VAL A 38 -3.72 -24.40 6.87
CA VAL A 38 -4.65 -23.43 7.47
C VAL A 38 -6.01 -23.55 6.81
N ASP A 39 -7.00 -23.81 7.63
CA ASP A 39 -8.40 -23.78 7.21
C ASP A 39 -8.99 -22.39 7.38
N VAL A 40 -9.58 -21.88 6.30
CA VAL A 40 -10.32 -20.62 6.27
C VAL A 40 -11.77 -20.83 5.80
N SER A 41 -12.32 -22.01 6.06
CA SER A 41 -13.73 -22.36 5.80
C SER A 41 -14.68 -21.55 6.65
N THR A 42 -15.85 -21.23 6.10
CA THR A 42 -16.91 -20.46 6.79
C THR A 42 -18.09 -21.31 7.23
N SER A 43 -18.03 -22.63 7.01
CA SER A 43 -19.07 -23.57 7.46
C SER A 43 -19.02 -23.91 8.95
N GLY A 44 -17.90 -23.63 9.64
CA GLY A 44 -17.72 -23.90 11.07
C GLY A 44 -17.46 -25.36 11.43
N ALA A 45 -17.41 -26.26 10.44
CA ALA A 45 -17.06 -27.66 10.61
C ALA A 45 -15.56 -27.84 10.90
N ALA A 46 -15.21 -28.85 11.70
CA ALA A 46 -13.81 -29.22 11.90
C ALA A 46 -13.22 -29.82 10.62
N SER A 47 -11.93 -29.57 10.38
CA SER A 47 -11.21 -30.09 9.22
C SER A 47 -9.90 -30.76 9.60
N ALA A 48 -9.24 -31.36 8.60
CA ALA A 48 -7.93 -31.99 8.77
C ALA A 48 -6.77 -30.98 8.84
N ALA A 49 -7.02 -29.67 8.72
CA ALA A 49 -5.99 -28.65 8.77
C ALA A 49 -5.34 -28.57 10.16
N GLN A 50 -4.06 -28.20 10.19
CA GLN A 50 -3.33 -27.99 11.45
C GLN A 50 -3.86 -26.76 12.21
N VAL A 51 -4.12 -25.66 11.50
CA VAL A 51 -4.76 -24.46 12.03
C VAL A 51 -6.23 -24.48 11.61
N GLN A 52 -7.13 -24.45 12.59
CA GLN A 52 -8.56 -24.61 12.37
C GLN A 52 -9.23 -23.28 12.02
N ALA A 53 -10.33 -23.32 11.25
CA ALA A 53 -11.08 -22.12 10.87
C ALA A 53 -11.55 -21.29 12.08
N ARG A 54 -11.92 -21.95 13.19
CA ARG A 54 -12.29 -21.26 14.44
C ARG A 54 -11.13 -20.50 15.08
N GLU A 55 -9.90 -21.00 14.96
CA GLU A 55 -8.70 -20.32 15.47
C GLU A 55 -8.45 -19.03 14.68
N VAL A 56 -8.55 -19.11 13.35
CA VAL A 56 -8.46 -17.93 12.47
C VAL A 56 -9.60 -16.95 12.76
N ALA A 57 -10.84 -17.44 12.86
CA ALA A 57 -12.02 -16.61 13.12
C ALA A 57 -11.92 -15.87 14.47
N ALA A 58 -11.28 -16.46 15.49
CA ALA A 58 -11.07 -15.81 16.78
C ALA A 58 -10.23 -14.52 16.68
N CYS A 59 -9.47 -14.34 15.59
CA CYS A 59 -8.76 -13.09 15.30
C CYS A 59 -9.67 -11.99 14.74
N HIS A 60 -10.96 -12.22 14.50
CA HIS A 60 -11.89 -11.16 14.09
C HIS A 60 -12.11 -10.15 15.25
N PRO A 61 -12.23 -8.83 14.98
CA PRO A 61 -12.41 -7.82 16.03
C PRO A 61 -13.65 -8.04 16.91
N GLU A 62 -14.70 -8.61 16.33
CA GLU A 62 -15.96 -8.93 17.02
C GLU A 62 -16.03 -10.39 17.50
N GLY A 63 -14.91 -11.12 17.45
CA GLY A 63 -14.83 -12.52 17.82
C GLY A 63 -15.30 -13.50 16.73
N ALA A 64 -15.12 -14.79 17.00
CA ALA A 64 -15.28 -15.85 16.00
C ALA A 64 -16.69 -15.96 15.41
N GLU A 65 -17.74 -15.65 16.17
CA GLU A 65 -19.13 -15.78 15.73
C GLU A 65 -19.49 -14.79 14.61
N ALA A 66 -18.76 -13.67 14.49
CA ALA A 66 -18.93 -12.73 13.39
C ALA A 66 -18.59 -13.34 12.01
N VAL A 67 -17.85 -14.44 11.99
CA VAL A 67 -17.49 -15.17 10.77
C VAL A 67 -18.56 -16.19 10.36
N PHE A 68 -19.21 -16.84 11.32
CA PHE A 68 -20.11 -17.98 11.06
C PHE A 68 -21.57 -17.54 10.93
N THR A 69 -21.85 -16.56 10.06
CA THR A 69 -23.16 -15.92 9.90
C THR A 69 -24.20 -16.76 9.17
N GLY A 70 -23.77 -17.81 8.47
CA GLY A 70 -24.63 -18.62 7.59
C GLY A 70 -24.89 -18.01 6.20
N ASP A 71 -24.62 -16.72 6.01
CA ASP A 71 -24.61 -16.07 4.70
C ASP A 71 -23.19 -16.07 4.11
N ARG A 72 -23.06 -16.55 2.86
CA ARG A 72 -21.76 -16.74 2.22
C ARG A 72 -21.00 -15.43 2.05
N GLY A 73 -21.67 -14.34 1.68
CA GLY A 73 -21.02 -13.07 1.38
C GLY A 73 -20.41 -12.45 2.62
N THR A 74 -21.23 -12.30 3.66
CA THR A 74 -20.81 -11.75 4.96
C THR A 74 -19.76 -12.63 5.65
N ALA A 75 -19.92 -13.95 5.61
CA ALA A 75 -18.96 -14.88 6.21
C ALA A 75 -17.59 -14.83 5.53
N ILE A 76 -17.53 -14.72 4.19
CA ILE A 76 -16.27 -14.58 3.46
C ILE A 76 -15.56 -13.28 3.85
N ALA A 77 -16.29 -12.17 3.90
CA ALA A 77 -15.72 -10.87 4.27
C ALA A 77 -15.16 -10.88 5.69
N ALA A 78 -15.93 -11.41 6.65
CA ALA A 78 -15.51 -11.53 8.04
C ALA A 78 -14.31 -12.48 8.20
N MET A 79 -14.32 -13.65 7.53
CA MET A 79 -13.15 -14.55 7.57
C MET A 79 -11.91 -13.92 6.93
N ALA A 80 -12.07 -13.14 5.86
CA ALA A 80 -10.96 -12.42 5.23
C ALA A 80 -10.30 -11.45 6.22
N GLN A 81 -11.10 -10.67 6.95
CA GLN A 81 -10.61 -9.76 7.98
C GLN A 81 -9.95 -10.51 9.15
N ALA A 82 -10.54 -11.63 9.57
CA ALA A 82 -9.97 -12.46 10.64
C ALA A 82 -8.61 -13.06 10.22
N PHE A 83 -8.53 -13.58 8.99
CA PHE A 83 -7.31 -14.18 8.45
C PHE A 83 -6.23 -13.14 8.17
N GLU A 84 -6.60 -11.94 7.76
CA GLU A 84 -5.69 -10.80 7.65
C GLU A 84 -5.00 -10.50 8.99
N ARG A 85 -5.78 -10.40 10.08
CA ARG A 85 -5.25 -10.16 11.43
C ARG A 85 -4.43 -11.34 11.94
N TYR A 86 -4.88 -12.57 11.68
CA TYR A 86 -4.12 -13.78 12.01
C TYR A 86 -2.74 -13.77 11.34
N ALA A 87 -2.69 -13.49 10.03
CA ALA A 87 -1.44 -13.47 9.29
C ALA A 87 -0.51 -12.35 9.73
N ALA A 88 -1.04 -11.13 9.95
CA ALA A 88 -0.28 -9.99 10.46
C ALA A 88 0.32 -10.25 11.85
N GLY A 89 -0.41 -10.97 12.71
CA GLY A 89 0.01 -11.33 14.06
C GLY A 89 0.92 -12.57 14.14
N ASN A 90 1.19 -13.26 13.04
CA ASN A 90 1.90 -14.54 13.04
C ASN A 90 3.30 -14.43 12.41
N PRO A 91 4.36 -14.15 13.20
CA PRO A 91 5.72 -14.01 12.69
C PRO A 91 6.33 -15.33 12.20
N ALA A 92 5.68 -16.47 12.44
CA ALA A 92 6.15 -17.77 11.94
C ALA A 92 5.79 -17.99 10.46
N ILE A 93 4.93 -17.14 9.86
CA ILE A 93 4.64 -17.21 8.43
C ILE A 93 5.86 -16.72 7.64
N GLY A 94 6.58 -17.67 7.06
CA GLY A 94 7.72 -17.41 6.18
C GLY A 94 7.38 -17.39 4.71
N ALA A 95 6.28 -18.02 4.33
CA ALA A 95 5.67 -17.96 3.01
C ALA A 95 4.18 -18.31 3.14
N LEU A 96 3.34 -17.76 2.27
CA LEU A 96 1.91 -18.06 2.23
C LEU A 96 1.49 -18.50 0.81
N LEU A 97 1.00 -19.73 0.71
CA LEU A 97 0.39 -20.27 -0.50
C LEU A 97 -1.13 -20.39 -0.30
N GLY A 98 -1.91 -19.78 -1.18
CA GLY A 98 -3.37 -19.82 -1.16
C GLY A 98 -3.94 -20.59 -2.35
N LEU A 99 -5.04 -21.31 -2.12
CA LEU A 99 -5.78 -22.04 -3.17
C LEU A 99 -7.24 -21.62 -3.17
N GLY A 100 -7.81 -21.22 -4.31
CA GLY A 100 -9.21 -20.83 -4.34
C GLY A 100 -9.79 -20.47 -5.69
N GLY A 101 -11.13 -20.50 -5.75
CA GLY A 101 -11.89 -19.79 -6.78
C GLY A 101 -11.98 -18.30 -6.46
N SER A 102 -12.95 -17.58 -7.03
CA SER A 102 -13.17 -16.15 -6.74
C SER A 102 -13.29 -15.84 -5.24
N GLY A 103 -14.16 -16.57 -4.52
CA GLY A 103 -14.36 -16.37 -3.07
C GLY A 103 -13.12 -16.66 -2.23
N GLY A 104 -12.42 -17.78 -2.48
CA GLY A 104 -11.19 -18.10 -1.75
C GLY A 104 -10.05 -17.13 -2.05
N THR A 105 -9.97 -16.63 -3.28
CA THR A 105 -8.99 -15.59 -3.66
C THR A 105 -9.27 -14.28 -2.92
N ALA A 106 -10.53 -13.83 -2.90
CA ALA A 106 -10.94 -12.63 -2.17
C ALA A 106 -10.73 -12.76 -0.65
N LEU A 107 -10.84 -13.98 -0.10
CA LEU A 107 -10.63 -14.26 1.32
C LEU A 107 -9.14 -14.24 1.71
N ILE A 108 -8.30 -14.93 0.94
CA ILE A 108 -6.89 -15.18 1.30
C ILE A 108 -5.97 -14.00 0.97
N THR A 109 -6.22 -13.30 -0.13
CA THR A 109 -5.31 -12.25 -0.61
C THR A 109 -5.18 -11.02 0.30
N PRO A 110 -6.19 -10.59 1.08
CA PRO A 110 -6.00 -9.60 2.16
C PRO A 110 -4.90 -10.01 3.15
N ALA A 111 -4.91 -11.27 3.61
CA ALA A 111 -3.88 -11.79 4.50
C ALA A 111 -2.49 -11.84 3.85
N MET A 112 -2.41 -12.18 2.56
CA MET A 112 -1.16 -12.07 1.82
C MET A 112 -0.64 -10.62 1.77
N ARG A 113 -1.52 -9.64 1.50
CA ARG A 113 -1.15 -8.21 1.46
C ARG A 113 -0.73 -7.67 2.82
N ALA A 114 -1.23 -8.24 3.92
CA ALA A 114 -0.80 -7.84 5.27
C ALA A 114 0.64 -8.26 5.57
N LEU A 115 1.12 -9.37 5.00
CA LEU A 115 2.49 -9.83 5.20
C LEU A 115 3.53 -8.84 4.61
N PRO A 116 4.75 -8.75 5.18
CA PRO A 116 5.80 -7.87 4.66
C PRO A 116 6.17 -8.16 3.20
N ILE A 117 6.54 -7.11 2.46
CA ILE A 117 7.14 -7.26 1.12
C ILE A 117 8.39 -8.15 1.21
N GLY A 118 8.60 -9.00 0.20
CA GLY A 118 9.69 -9.98 0.16
C GLY A 118 9.36 -11.32 0.83
N THR A 119 8.33 -11.39 1.69
CA THR A 119 7.78 -12.68 2.13
C THR A 119 7.17 -13.38 0.92
N PRO A 120 7.55 -14.61 0.54
CA PRO A 120 6.93 -15.26 -0.62
C PRO A 120 5.42 -15.47 -0.46
N LYS A 121 4.64 -14.98 -1.43
CA LYS A 121 3.17 -15.05 -1.47
C LYS A 121 2.74 -15.58 -2.83
N LEU A 122 2.03 -16.70 -2.88
CA LEU A 122 1.55 -17.30 -4.13
C LEU A 122 0.07 -17.68 -4.01
N MET A 123 -0.76 -17.12 -4.88
CA MET A 123 -2.18 -17.46 -4.96
C MET A 123 -2.48 -18.27 -6.22
N VAL A 124 -2.87 -19.54 -6.07
CA VAL A 124 -3.41 -20.35 -7.16
C VAL A 124 -4.90 -20.06 -7.28
N SER A 125 -5.29 -19.38 -8.35
CA SER A 125 -6.63 -18.80 -8.50
C SER A 125 -7.25 -19.07 -9.86
N THR A 126 -8.56 -19.34 -9.87
CA THR A 126 -9.38 -19.34 -11.10
C THR A 126 -9.56 -17.93 -11.68
N MET A 127 -9.22 -16.88 -10.93
CA MET A 127 -9.35 -15.48 -11.34
C MET A 127 -8.03 -14.89 -11.87
N ALA A 128 -6.94 -15.65 -11.86
CA ALA A 128 -5.61 -15.12 -12.22
C ALA A 128 -5.48 -14.73 -13.70
N SER A 129 -6.30 -15.29 -14.59
CA SER A 129 -6.39 -14.89 -16.01
C SER A 129 -7.49 -13.84 -16.21
N GLY A 130 -7.37 -12.72 -15.51
CA GLY A 130 -8.37 -11.64 -15.50
C GLY A 130 -7.83 -10.38 -14.81
N ASN A 131 -8.73 -9.49 -14.37
CA ASN A 131 -8.33 -8.35 -13.55
C ASN A 131 -7.95 -8.82 -12.14
N VAL A 132 -6.66 -8.76 -11.83
CA VAL A 132 -6.11 -9.16 -10.53
C VAL A 132 -5.72 -8.00 -9.62
N ALA A 133 -5.86 -6.75 -10.08
CA ALA A 133 -5.46 -5.57 -9.30
C ALA A 133 -6.07 -5.53 -7.88
N PRO A 134 -7.38 -5.86 -7.67
CA PRO A 134 -7.96 -5.87 -6.33
C PRO A 134 -7.43 -6.98 -5.40
N TYR A 135 -6.85 -8.05 -5.98
CA TYR A 135 -6.26 -9.15 -5.22
C TYR A 135 -4.81 -8.87 -4.86
N VAL A 136 -4.02 -8.34 -5.80
CA VAL A 136 -2.59 -8.07 -5.58
C VAL A 136 -2.39 -6.81 -4.73
N GLY A 137 -3.12 -5.74 -5.02
CA GLY A 137 -2.96 -4.45 -4.34
C GLY A 137 -1.50 -3.92 -4.42
N PRO A 138 -1.01 -3.20 -3.40
CA PRO A 138 0.36 -2.69 -3.34
C PRO A 138 1.38 -3.73 -2.86
N SER A 139 1.13 -5.03 -3.07
CA SER A 139 1.97 -6.13 -2.58
C SER A 139 2.57 -6.95 -3.72
N ASP A 140 3.62 -7.71 -3.41
CA ASP A 140 4.35 -8.63 -4.28
C ASP A 140 3.71 -10.03 -4.34
N ILE A 141 2.38 -10.10 -4.52
CA ILE A 141 1.66 -11.38 -4.64
C ILE A 141 1.83 -11.96 -6.04
N ALA A 142 2.35 -13.18 -6.14
CA ALA A 142 2.34 -13.93 -7.38
C ALA A 142 0.98 -14.60 -7.58
N MET A 143 0.39 -14.42 -8.77
CA MET A 143 -0.86 -15.06 -9.18
C MET A 143 -0.56 -16.22 -10.14
N MET A 144 -1.03 -17.42 -9.83
CA MET A 144 -0.93 -18.59 -10.72
C MET A 144 -2.33 -19.02 -11.15
N TYR A 145 -2.56 -19.07 -12.47
CA TYR A 145 -3.85 -19.54 -12.99
C TYR A 145 -4.02 -21.04 -12.78
N SER A 146 -5.16 -21.43 -12.19
CA SER A 146 -5.46 -22.83 -11.88
C SER A 146 -5.75 -23.69 -13.14
N VAL A 147 -6.00 -23.05 -14.28
CA VAL A 147 -6.40 -23.64 -15.58
C VAL A 147 -7.78 -24.28 -15.56
N THR A 148 -8.03 -25.19 -14.62
CA THR A 148 -9.36 -25.75 -14.33
C THR A 148 -9.89 -25.16 -13.04
N ASP A 149 -11.17 -25.37 -12.76
CA ASP A 149 -11.70 -25.09 -11.42
C ASP A 149 -10.89 -25.86 -10.35
N VAL A 150 -10.79 -25.27 -9.16
CA VAL A 150 -10.16 -25.88 -7.99
C VAL A 150 -11.23 -26.67 -7.25
N ALA A 151 -11.60 -27.79 -7.89
CA ALA A 151 -12.65 -28.71 -7.46
C ALA A 151 -12.16 -30.16 -7.64
N GLY A 152 -11.36 -30.61 -6.68
CA GLY A 152 -10.76 -31.94 -6.65
C GLY A 152 -9.44 -32.07 -7.41
N LEU A 153 -8.76 -33.19 -7.15
CA LEU A 153 -7.47 -33.53 -7.76
C LEU A 153 -7.65 -34.34 -9.06
N ASN A 154 -7.47 -33.66 -10.18
CA ASN A 154 -7.45 -34.26 -11.51
C ASN A 154 -6.03 -34.19 -12.13
N ARG A 155 -5.87 -34.73 -13.35
CA ARG A 155 -4.56 -34.78 -14.03
C ARG A 155 -3.93 -33.39 -14.26
N ILE A 156 -4.75 -32.35 -14.41
CA ILE A 156 -4.31 -30.97 -14.64
C ILE A 156 -4.05 -30.30 -13.30
N SER A 157 -5.00 -30.34 -12.36
CA SER A 157 -4.83 -29.67 -11.06
C SER A 157 -3.63 -30.23 -10.29
N ARG A 158 -3.34 -31.54 -10.35
CA ARG A 158 -2.11 -32.12 -9.75
C ARG A 158 -0.82 -31.52 -10.29
N ARG A 159 -0.76 -31.19 -11.58
CA ARG A 159 0.44 -30.60 -12.22
C ARG A 159 0.57 -29.12 -11.84
N VAL A 160 -0.53 -28.37 -11.91
CA VAL A 160 -0.53 -26.94 -11.56
C VAL A 160 -0.19 -26.74 -10.07
N LEU A 161 -0.82 -27.52 -9.18
CA LEU A 161 -0.55 -27.47 -7.74
C LEU A 161 0.88 -27.92 -7.40
N ALA A 162 1.44 -28.88 -8.14
CA ALA A 162 2.85 -29.26 -7.97
C ALA A 162 3.82 -28.14 -8.39
N ASN A 163 3.53 -27.44 -9.49
CA ASN A 163 4.30 -26.27 -9.88
C ASN A 163 4.19 -25.15 -8.83
N ALA A 164 3.00 -24.94 -8.26
CA ALA A 164 2.80 -23.97 -7.20
C ALA A 164 3.62 -24.30 -5.94
N ALA A 165 3.62 -25.58 -5.52
CA ALA A 165 4.43 -26.06 -4.41
C ALA A 165 5.94 -25.84 -4.66
N GLY A 166 6.42 -26.18 -5.86
CA GLY A 166 7.81 -25.94 -6.26
C GLY A 166 8.18 -24.46 -6.28
N ALA A 167 7.31 -23.62 -6.84
CA ALA A 167 7.53 -22.16 -6.94
C ALA A 167 7.63 -21.52 -5.55
N ILE A 168 6.65 -21.77 -4.66
CA ILE A 168 6.69 -21.19 -3.31
C ILE A 168 7.85 -21.77 -2.49
N GLY A 169 8.16 -23.07 -2.64
CA GLY A 169 9.24 -23.71 -1.92
C GLY A 169 10.62 -23.20 -2.34
N GLY A 170 10.82 -22.93 -3.63
CA GLY A 170 12.02 -22.27 -4.14
C GLY A 170 12.16 -20.85 -3.61
N ALA A 171 11.10 -20.06 -3.72
CA ALA A 171 11.07 -18.69 -3.21
C ALA A 171 11.33 -18.62 -1.69
N PHE A 172 10.76 -19.55 -0.90
CA PHE A 172 10.98 -19.64 0.53
C PHE A 172 12.46 -19.91 0.88
N ARG A 173 13.12 -20.83 0.18
CA ARG A 173 14.56 -21.09 0.38
C ARG A 173 15.42 -19.89 -0.04
N GLN A 174 15.08 -19.26 -1.17
CA GLN A 174 15.81 -18.08 -1.65
C GLN A 174 15.68 -16.90 -0.67
N ALA A 175 14.48 -16.66 -0.14
CA ALA A 175 14.24 -15.60 0.86
C ALA A 175 15.05 -15.84 2.15
N ALA A 176 15.33 -17.10 2.51
CA ALA A 176 16.19 -17.44 3.63
C ALA A 176 17.71 -17.21 3.35
N SER A 177 18.09 -16.95 2.10
CA SER A 177 19.47 -16.76 1.63
C SER A 177 19.60 -15.47 0.81
N ALA A 178 18.85 -14.42 1.17
CA ALA A 178 18.89 -13.14 0.47
C ALA A 178 20.31 -12.55 0.48
N VAL A 179 20.75 -12.04 -0.67
CA VAL A 179 22.04 -11.37 -0.84
C VAL A 179 21.99 -10.02 -0.11
N ALA A 180 23.07 -9.66 0.57
CA ALA A 180 23.19 -8.35 1.21
C ALA A 180 23.13 -7.24 0.15
N ASP A 181 22.39 -6.17 0.46
CA ASP A 181 22.41 -4.93 -0.31
C ASP A 181 23.71 -4.14 -0.08
N ASP A 182 23.83 -2.95 -0.68
CA ASP A 182 24.97 -2.06 -0.49
C ASP A 182 25.02 -1.41 0.91
N GLY A 183 24.09 -1.78 1.80
CA GLY A 183 23.99 -1.34 3.18
C GLY A 183 23.37 0.05 3.36
N ARG A 184 23.03 0.78 2.28
CA ARG A 184 22.42 2.11 2.40
C ARG A 184 20.96 1.97 2.82
N PRO A 185 20.50 2.71 3.85
CA PRO A 185 19.09 2.77 4.18
C PRO A 185 18.28 3.31 3.00
N ALA A 186 17.16 2.67 2.68
CA ALA A 186 16.29 3.14 1.60
C ALA A 186 15.32 4.24 2.07
N VAL A 187 15.04 5.20 1.21
CA VAL A 187 14.15 6.35 1.48
C VAL A 187 13.13 6.48 0.36
N GLY A 188 11.85 6.57 0.72
CA GLY A 188 10.78 6.75 -0.24
C GLY A 188 10.56 8.22 -0.58
N ILE A 189 10.39 8.54 -1.87
CA ILE A 189 10.13 9.91 -2.34
C ILE A 189 8.94 9.91 -3.28
N THR A 190 7.87 10.62 -2.95
CA THR A 190 6.70 10.75 -3.85
C THR A 190 6.91 11.85 -4.89
N MET A 191 6.48 11.59 -6.12
CA MET A 191 6.68 12.44 -7.28
C MET A 191 5.42 12.49 -8.16
N PHE A 192 5.21 13.60 -8.85
CA PHE A 192 4.28 13.71 -9.97
C PHE A 192 4.93 14.53 -11.09
N GLY A 193 4.40 14.47 -12.32
CA GLY A 193 5.01 15.14 -13.47
C GLY A 193 5.35 16.62 -13.22
N VAL A 194 4.46 17.32 -12.53
CA VAL A 194 4.56 18.74 -12.15
C VAL A 194 5.45 19.04 -10.94
N THR A 195 5.92 18.01 -10.21
CA THR A 195 6.90 18.11 -9.11
C THR A 195 8.22 17.40 -9.42
N THR A 196 8.39 16.90 -10.65
CA THR A 196 9.60 16.18 -11.09
C THR A 196 10.86 17.00 -10.84
N ALA A 197 10.83 18.31 -11.08
CA ALA A 197 11.99 19.18 -10.87
C ALA A 197 12.43 19.21 -9.39
N CYS A 198 11.50 19.22 -8.43
CA CYS A 198 11.81 19.07 -7.02
C CYS A 198 12.51 17.73 -6.74
N VAL A 199 11.92 16.62 -7.21
CA VAL A 199 12.42 15.27 -6.91
C VAL A 199 13.78 14.99 -7.57
N GLN A 200 14.00 15.48 -8.79
CA GLN A 200 15.30 15.38 -9.48
C GLN A 200 16.42 16.16 -8.78
N GLN A 201 16.09 17.13 -7.94
CA GLN A 201 17.05 17.85 -7.11
C GLN A 201 17.25 17.18 -5.75
N VAL A 202 16.19 16.63 -5.15
CA VAL A 202 16.24 15.96 -3.85
C VAL A 202 17.03 14.64 -3.89
N ALA A 203 16.77 13.77 -4.88
CA ALA A 203 17.37 12.44 -4.90
C ALA A 203 18.92 12.47 -4.93
N PRO A 204 19.59 13.25 -5.80
CA PRO A 204 21.05 13.33 -5.81
C PRO A 204 21.68 13.84 -4.50
N LEU A 205 20.95 14.65 -3.73
CA LEU A 205 21.43 15.14 -2.43
C LEU A 205 21.41 14.06 -1.34
N LEU A 206 20.58 13.02 -1.50
CA LEU A 206 20.43 11.91 -0.56
C LEU A 206 21.22 10.66 -0.98
N GLU A 207 21.40 10.43 -2.28
CA GLU A 207 22.09 9.28 -2.88
C GLU A 207 23.43 8.90 -2.23
N PRO A 208 24.30 9.85 -1.80
CA PRO A 208 25.55 9.47 -1.14
C PRO A 208 25.37 8.69 0.17
N ARG A 209 24.18 8.74 0.80
CA ARG A 209 23.88 8.12 2.10
C ARG A 209 22.71 7.15 2.07
N TYR A 210 21.80 7.30 1.10
CA TYR A 210 20.53 6.59 1.05
C TYR A 210 20.29 5.98 -0.32
N ASP A 211 19.57 4.86 -0.36
CA ASP A 211 18.97 4.33 -1.59
C ASP A 211 17.61 5.00 -1.84
N CYS A 212 17.51 5.83 -2.89
CA CYS A 212 16.33 6.66 -3.12
C CYS A 212 15.32 5.95 -4.02
N LEU A 213 14.16 5.61 -3.47
CA LEU A 213 13.07 4.96 -4.19
C LEU A 213 11.98 5.99 -4.53
N VAL A 214 11.79 6.28 -5.82
CA VAL A 214 10.81 7.27 -6.28
C VAL A 214 9.48 6.60 -6.63
N PHE A 215 8.39 7.13 -6.09
CA PHE A 215 7.03 6.65 -6.28
C PHE A 215 6.19 7.68 -7.01
N HIS A 216 5.61 7.30 -8.14
CA HIS A 216 4.67 8.16 -8.87
C HIS A 216 3.33 8.22 -8.11
N ALA A 217 2.89 9.41 -7.71
CA ALA A 217 1.72 9.65 -6.85
C ALA A 217 0.38 9.42 -7.59
N THR A 218 0.13 8.17 -7.98
CA THR A 218 -1.04 7.73 -8.77
C THR A 218 -2.06 6.94 -7.95
N GLY A 219 -2.07 7.13 -6.64
CA GLY A 219 -2.87 6.37 -5.67
C GLY A 219 -2.15 5.08 -5.26
N THR A 220 -1.77 4.25 -6.24
CA THR A 220 -1.00 3.01 -6.00
C THR A 220 0.45 3.29 -5.62
N GLY A 221 1.04 4.40 -6.07
CA GLY A 221 2.41 4.76 -5.73
C GLY A 221 2.57 5.09 -4.25
N GLY A 222 1.74 5.97 -3.70
CA GLY A 222 1.73 6.25 -2.25
C GLY A 222 1.43 5.00 -1.42
N GLN A 223 0.48 4.17 -1.85
CA GLN A 223 0.22 2.87 -1.21
C GLN A 223 1.43 1.94 -1.22
N SER A 224 2.21 1.91 -2.31
CA SER A 224 3.41 1.07 -2.41
C SER A 224 4.53 1.58 -1.51
N MET A 225 4.73 2.91 -1.46
CA MET A 225 5.67 3.54 -0.54
C MET A 225 5.31 3.22 0.91
N GLU A 226 4.05 3.41 1.31
CA GLU A 226 3.58 3.11 2.66
C GLU A 226 3.69 1.62 2.99
N LYS A 227 3.43 0.73 2.03
CA LYS A 227 3.59 -0.70 2.22
C LYS A 227 5.05 -1.09 2.48
N LEU A 228 6.01 -0.44 1.83
CA LEU A 228 7.43 -0.64 2.10
C LEU A 228 7.83 -0.08 3.47
N LEU A 229 7.25 1.05 3.88
CA LEU A 229 7.46 1.63 5.21
C LEU A 229 6.93 0.70 6.32
N ASP A 230 5.70 0.19 6.19
CA ASP A 230 5.12 -0.80 7.11
C ASP A 230 5.96 -2.10 7.15
N SER A 231 6.55 -2.47 6.01
CA SER A 231 7.45 -3.63 5.91
C SER A 231 8.86 -3.36 6.48
N ARG A 232 9.12 -2.14 6.99
CA ARG A 232 10.43 -1.69 7.49
C ARG A 232 11.56 -1.77 6.44
N LEU A 233 11.19 -1.68 5.17
CA LEU A 233 12.12 -1.63 4.03
C LEU A 233 12.48 -0.19 3.66
N LEU A 234 11.78 0.80 4.23
CA LEU A 234 12.17 2.21 4.17
C LEU A 234 12.58 2.68 5.56
N ALA A 235 13.68 3.42 5.62
CA ALA A 235 14.21 4.06 6.82
C ALA A 235 13.49 5.38 7.15
N GLY A 236 12.78 5.95 6.18
CA GLY A 236 12.03 7.19 6.26
C GLY A 236 11.46 7.58 4.90
N VAL A 237 10.71 8.68 4.83
CA VAL A 237 10.10 9.16 3.59
C VAL A 237 10.17 10.68 3.43
N LEU A 238 10.34 11.11 2.18
CA LEU A 238 10.08 12.46 1.70
C LEU A 238 8.81 12.43 0.83
N ASP A 239 7.65 12.61 1.47
CA ASP A 239 6.32 12.62 0.84
C ASP A 239 6.02 14.01 0.25
N LEU A 240 6.84 14.40 -0.74
CA LEU A 240 6.82 15.74 -1.33
C LEU A 240 5.60 16.02 -2.22
N THR A 241 4.90 14.98 -2.66
CA THR A 241 3.80 15.07 -3.62
C THR A 241 2.59 14.29 -3.11
N THR A 242 1.67 15.01 -2.46
CA THR A 242 0.53 14.45 -1.74
C THR A 242 -0.79 14.54 -2.51
N THR A 243 -0.73 14.81 -3.83
CA THR A 243 -1.87 14.95 -4.77
C THR A 243 -2.93 13.83 -4.71
N GLU A 244 -2.55 12.63 -4.30
CA GLU A 244 -3.49 11.50 -4.15
C GLU A 244 -4.63 11.82 -3.14
N VAL A 245 -4.42 12.77 -2.23
CA VAL A 245 -5.42 13.31 -1.31
C VAL A 245 -6.50 14.11 -2.05
N CYS A 246 -6.14 14.87 -3.09
CA CYS A 246 -7.10 15.59 -3.94
C CYS A 246 -8.09 14.61 -4.55
N ASP A 247 -7.56 13.58 -5.20
CA ASP A 247 -8.33 12.55 -5.86
C ASP A 247 -9.22 11.78 -4.87
N PHE A 248 -8.72 11.45 -3.68
CA PHE A 248 -9.53 10.79 -2.65
C PHE A 248 -10.71 11.65 -2.17
N LEU A 249 -10.49 12.94 -1.90
CA LEU A 249 -11.53 13.82 -1.36
C LEU A 249 -12.56 14.24 -2.40
N PHE A 250 -12.16 14.33 -3.68
CA PHE A 250 -12.98 14.92 -4.74
C PHE A 250 -13.35 13.93 -5.85
N GLY A 251 -12.98 12.65 -5.70
CA GLY A 251 -13.39 11.56 -6.59
C GLY A 251 -12.60 11.50 -7.89
N GLY A 252 -11.31 11.83 -7.83
CA GLY A 252 -10.37 11.61 -8.93
C GLY A 252 -9.97 10.13 -9.07
N VAL A 253 -9.31 9.82 -10.18
CA VAL A 253 -9.00 8.44 -10.59
C VAL A 253 -7.69 7.89 -9.99
N LEU A 254 -6.85 8.76 -9.42
CA LEU A 254 -5.55 8.46 -8.82
C LEU A 254 -5.58 8.61 -7.29
N ALA A 255 -6.72 8.28 -6.69
CA ALA A 255 -6.98 8.47 -5.26
C ALA A 255 -6.12 7.57 -4.36
N CYS A 256 -5.69 8.13 -3.23
CA CYS A 256 -5.24 7.32 -2.11
C CYS A 256 -6.42 6.60 -1.43
N THR A 257 -6.13 5.83 -0.38
CA THR A 257 -7.15 5.24 0.49
C THR A 257 -7.35 6.10 1.73
N GLU A 258 -8.34 5.76 2.55
CA GLU A 258 -8.56 6.40 3.85
C GLU A 258 -7.37 6.24 4.81
N ASP A 259 -6.50 5.25 4.59
CA ASP A 259 -5.32 4.98 5.41
C ASP A 259 -4.07 5.79 5.00
N ARG A 260 -4.15 6.73 4.03
CA ARG A 260 -2.97 7.55 3.66
C ARG A 260 -2.37 8.25 4.89
N PHE A 261 -1.05 8.22 4.98
CA PHE A 261 -0.19 8.57 6.13
C PHE A 261 -0.25 7.59 7.32
N GLY A 262 -1.05 6.53 7.22
CA GLY A 262 -1.24 5.54 8.28
C GLY A 262 0.02 4.74 8.57
N ALA A 263 0.79 4.38 7.55
CA ALA A 263 2.06 3.68 7.74
C ALA A 263 3.07 4.55 8.52
N VAL A 264 3.08 5.86 8.29
CA VAL A 264 3.92 6.81 9.04
C VAL A 264 3.54 6.82 10.52
N ALA A 265 2.24 6.86 10.82
CA ALA A 265 1.73 6.83 12.19
C ALA A 265 2.04 5.50 12.90
N ARG A 266 1.89 4.37 12.22
CA ARG A 266 2.17 3.02 12.76
C ARG A 266 3.66 2.78 12.98
N THR A 267 4.50 3.25 12.06
CA THR A 267 5.93 2.94 12.05
C THR A 267 6.73 3.89 12.92
N GLY A 268 6.28 5.14 13.07
CA GLY A 268 7.02 6.21 13.73
C GLY A 268 8.29 6.63 12.98
N ALA A 269 8.40 6.27 11.69
CA ALA A 269 9.58 6.57 10.89
C ALA A 269 9.71 8.07 10.59
N PRO A 270 10.94 8.58 10.39
CA PRO A 270 11.18 9.95 9.94
C PRO A 270 10.38 10.30 8.68
N TYR A 271 9.63 11.40 8.76
CA TYR A 271 8.74 11.85 7.71
C TYR A 271 8.96 13.34 7.41
N VAL A 272 9.25 13.65 6.15
CA VAL A 272 9.19 15.01 5.60
C VAL A 272 8.11 15.04 4.52
N GLY A 273 7.04 15.79 4.73
CA GLY A 273 5.94 15.92 3.77
C GLY A 273 5.85 17.31 3.15
N SER A 274 5.16 17.45 2.02
CA SER A 274 4.85 18.74 1.40
C SER A 274 3.48 18.73 0.71
N CYS A 275 3.12 19.88 0.14
CA CYS A 275 1.86 20.16 -0.55
C CYS A 275 1.88 19.85 -2.05
N GLY A 276 2.89 19.13 -2.55
CA GLY A 276 3.12 18.99 -3.99
C GLY A 276 1.91 18.47 -4.75
N ALA A 277 1.56 19.18 -5.82
CA ALA A 277 0.42 18.92 -6.69
C ALA A 277 -0.96 18.86 -5.98
N LEU A 278 -1.12 19.53 -4.83
CA LEU A 278 -2.44 19.69 -4.18
C LEU A 278 -3.37 20.72 -4.87
N ASP A 279 -2.95 21.22 -6.03
CA ASP A 279 -3.68 22.10 -6.94
C ASP A 279 -4.52 21.33 -7.97
N MET A 280 -4.49 20.00 -8.01
CA MET A 280 -5.13 19.23 -9.08
C MET A 280 -5.81 17.93 -8.64
N VAL A 281 -7.00 17.69 -9.20
CA VAL A 281 -7.68 16.38 -9.17
C VAL A 281 -7.53 15.74 -10.54
N ASN A 282 -7.16 14.46 -10.58
CA ASN A 282 -6.93 13.74 -11.83
C ASN A 282 -8.21 13.03 -12.30
N PHE A 283 -8.55 13.21 -13.57
CA PHE A 283 -9.58 12.44 -14.27
C PHE A 283 -9.00 11.77 -15.51
N GLY A 284 -9.81 10.89 -16.13
CA GLY A 284 -9.51 10.31 -17.42
C GLY A 284 -9.65 11.33 -18.56
N ALA A 285 -10.04 10.83 -19.73
CA ALA A 285 -10.41 11.69 -20.86
C ALA A 285 -11.51 12.68 -20.46
N MET A 286 -11.55 13.84 -21.11
CA MET A 286 -12.43 14.96 -20.75
C MET A 286 -13.92 14.58 -20.69
N ASP A 287 -14.36 13.67 -21.55
CA ASP A 287 -15.73 13.15 -21.61
C ASP A 287 -16.09 12.20 -20.45
N THR A 288 -15.09 11.73 -19.70
CA THR A 288 -15.27 10.91 -18.49
C THR A 288 -15.36 11.73 -17.21
N VAL A 289 -15.11 13.04 -17.28
CA VAL A 289 -15.18 13.94 -16.12
C VAL A 289 -16.62 13.99 -15.60
N PRO A 290 -16.86 13.79 -14.29
CA PRO A 290 -18.22 13.84 -13.74
C PRO A 290 -18.93 15.16 -14.01
N GLU A 291 -20.20 15.11 -14.45
CA GLU A 291 -21.01 16.28 -14.82
C GLU A 291 -21.06 17.38 -13.74
N ARG A 292 -21.00 16.99 -12.46
CA ARG A 292 -20.95 17.94 -11.33
C ARG A 292 -19.74 18.89 -11.36
N TYR A 293 -18.71 18.57 -12.15
CA TYR A 293 -17.50 19.37 -12.32
C TYR A 293 -17.43 20.11 -13.65
N ARG A 294 -18.44 20.06 -14.52
CA ARG A 294 -18.37 20.60 -15.88
C ARG A 294 -17.91 22.08 -15.97
N ASP A 295 -18.22 22.88 -14.96
CA ASP A 295 -17.94 24.33 -14.92
C ASP A 295 -16.61 24.65 -14.22
N ARG A 296 -15.77 23.63 -13.99
CA ARG A 296 -14.46 23.76 -13.34
C ARG A 296 -13.36 24.11 -14.33
N LYS A 297 -12.23 24.58 -13.81
CA LYS A 297 -11.04 24.89 -14.60
C LYS A 297 -10.27 23.61 -14.89
N PHE A 298 -10.19 23.24 -16.17
CA PHE A 298 -9.52 22.03 -16.62
C PHE A 298 -8.22 22.34 -17.37
N TYR A 299 -7.27 21.42 -17.26
CA TYR A 299 -6.06 21.37 -18.08
C TYR A 299 -5.99 20.01 -18.78
N PRO A 300 -6.13 19.96 -20.12
CA PRO A 300 -6.00 18.71 -20.87
C PRO A 300 -4.52 18.32 -20.94
N HIS A 301 -4.08 17.43 -20.05
CA HIS A 301 -2.68 17.01 -19.98
C HIS A 301 -2.31 16.14 -21.18
N ASN A 302 -3.16 15.18 -21.53
CA ASN A 302 -3.07 14.37 -22.75
C ASN A 302 -4.46 13.81 -23.10
N PRO A 303 -4.65 13.11 -24.23
CA PRO A 303 -5.96 12.59 -24.62
C PRO A 303 -6.65 11.65 -23.62
N GLN A 304 -5.91 11.10 -22.65
CA GLN A 304 -6.39 10.15 -21.64
C GLN A 304 -6.44 10.74 -20.23
N VAL A 305 -5.92 11.96 -20.01
CA VAL A 305 -5.77 12.56 -18.68
C VAL A 305 -6.16 14.03 -18.71
N THR A 306 -7.13 14.37 -17.86
CA THR A 306 -7.59 15.73 -17.63
C THR A 306 -7.34 16.10 -16.18
N LEU A 307 -6.68 17.23 -15.94
CA LEU A 307 -6.47 17.77 -14.60
C LEU A 307 -7.55 18.80 -14.32
N MET A 308 -8.12 18.79 -13.12
CA MET A 308 -9.07 19.79 -12.65
C MET A 308 -8.45 20.61 -11.52
N ARG A 309 -8.39 21.94 -11.66
CA ARG A 309 -7.85 22.82 -10.61
C ARG A 309 -8.75 22.78 -9.38
N THR A 310 -8.19 22.46 -8.22
CA THR A 310 -8.85 22.57 -6.91
C THR A 310 -9.14 24.04 -6.55
N THR A 311 -10.23 24.26 -5.82
CA THR A 311 -10.66 25.58 -5.31
C THR A 311 -10.12 25.86 -3.92
N ALA A 312 -10.16 27.13 -3.46
CA ALA A 312 -9.81 27.50 -2.09
C ALA A 312 -10.56 26.70 -1.01
N GLU A 313 -11.85 26.42 -1.18
CA GLU A 313 -12.63 25.59 -0.25
C GLU A 313 -12.12 24.15 -0.20
N GLU A 314 -11.85 23.56 -1.38
CA GLU A 314 -11.28 22.22 -1.48
C GLU A 314 -9.86 22.16 -0.90
N ASN A 315 -9.05 23.20 -1.10
CA ASN A 315 -7.71 23.34 -0.53
C ASN A 315 -7.73 23.46 1.00
N ALA A 316 -8.67 24.21 1.58
CA ALA A 316 -8.87 24.23 3.03
C ALA A 316 -9.21 22.83 3.58
N ARG A 317 -10.15 22.13 2.92
CA ARG A 317 -10.52 20.74 3.29
C ARG A 317 -9.35 19.77 3.19
N GLN A 318 -8.49 19.92 2.19
CA GLN A 318 -7.26 19.13 2.07
C GLN A 318 -6.31 19.39 3.23
N GLY A 319 -6.07 20.66 3.57
CA GLY A 319 -5.20 21.06 4.68
C GLY A 319 -5.69 20.51 6.03
N GLU A 320 -7.00 20.62 6.30
CA GLU A 320 -7.64 20.03 7.48
C GLU A 320 -7.43 18.51 7.53
N TRP A 321 -7.68 17.83 6.41
CA TRP A 321 -7.57 16.37 6.33
C TRP A 321 -6.14 15.88 6.55
N ILE A 322 -5.16 16.51 5.89
CA ILE A 322 -3.74 16.18 6.05
C ILE A 322 -3.29 16.44 7.48
N ALA A 323 -3.61 17.61 8.05
CA ALA A 323 -3.26 17.94 9.43
C ALA A 323 -3.83 16.92 10.43
N ALA A 324 -5.10 16.53 10.26
CA ALA A 324 -5.74 15.52 11.11
C ALA A 324 -5.02 14.16 11.06
N ARG A 325 -4.50 13.75 9.89
CA ARG A 325 -3.72 12.52 9.75
C ARG A 325 -2.34 12.64 10.38
N LEU A 326 -1.61 13.72 10.12
CA LEU A 326 -0.29 13.96 10.69
C LEU A 326 -0.31 14.13 12.21
N ASN A 327 -1.43 14.60 12.78
CA ASN A 327 -1.62 14.67 14.23
C ASN A 327 -1.62 13.28 14.91
N ARG A 328 -1.86 12.21 14.15
CA ARG A 328 -1.81 10.82 14.63
C ARG A 328 -0.39 10.25 14.61
N CYS A 329 0.53 10.87 13.88
CA CYS A 329 1.93 10.47 13.81
C CYS A 329 2.67 10.91 15.08
N GLN A 330 3.24 9.94 15.79
CA GLN A 330 4.02 10.17 17.03
C GLN A 330 5.54 10.22 16.80
N GLY A 331 6.01 9.79 15.63
CA GLY A 331 7.41 9.92 15.21
C GLY A 331 7.75 11.34 14.74
N PRO A 332 9.01 11.59 14.35
CA PRO A 332 9.42 12.91 13.89
C PRO A 332 8.84 13.22 12.51
N VAL A 333 8.16 14.37 12.44
CA VAL A 333 7.44 14.89 11.28
C VAL A 333 7.90 16.33 11.01
N ARG A 334 8.28 16.60 9.77
CA ARG A 334 8.39 17.96 9.23
C ARG A 334 7.41 18.06 8.07
N PHE A 335 6.55 19.07 8.06
CA PHE A 335 5.66 19.33 6.94
C PHE A 335 6.00 20.69 6.35
N LEU A 336 6.41 20.73 5.09
CA LEU A 336 6.95 21.90 4.43
C LEU A 336 5.87 22.55 3.57
N ILE A 337 5.72 23.87 3.74
CA ILE A 337 4.83 24.72 2.94
C ILE A 337 5.67 25.49 1.92
N PRO A 338 5.54 25.20 0.61
CA PRO A 338 6.17 25.98 -0.45
C PRO A 338 5.34 27.24 -0.75
N GLU A 339 5.75 28.40 -0.24
CA GLU A 339 4.96 29.64 -0.33
C GLU A 339 4.85 30.22 -1.75
N GLY A 340 5.70 29.76 -2.68
CA GLY A 340 5.72 30.21 -4.06
C GLY A 340 4.86 29.41 -5.03
N GLY A 341 4.14 28.40 -4.54
CA GLY A 341 3.25 27.52 -5.32
C GLY A 341 3.60 26.03 -5.21
N VAL A 342 2.61 25.18 -5.46
CA VAL A 342 2.66 23.74 -5.15
C VAL A 342 2.92 22.83 -6.35
N SER A 343 2.99 23.36 -7.57
CA SER A 343 3.20 22.56 -8.79
C SER A 343 3.70 23.40 -9.95
N ALA A 344 4.29 22.78 -10.98
CA ALA A 344 4.67 23.50 -12.19
C ALA A 344 3.52 24.24 -12.91
N LEU A 345 2.25 23.87 -12.66
CA LEU A 345 1.07 24.58 -13.18
C LEU A 345 0.59 25.69 -12.23
N ASP A 346 1.03 25.67 -10.99
CA ASP A 346 0.68 26.60 -9.92
C ASP A 346 1.87 27.51 -9.61
N ALA A 347 2.14 28.40 -10.56
CA ALA A 347 3.16 29.44 -10.45
C ALA A 347 2.72 30.68 -11.24
N PRO A 348 3.21 31.90 -10.93
CA PRO A 348 2.79 33.12 -11.62
C PRO A 348 2.78 32.98 -13.16
N GLY A 349 1.60 33.23 -13.76
CA GLY A 349 1.38 33.12 -15.20
C GLY A 349 1.07 31.72 -15.74
N GLN A 350 1.03 30.68 -14.89
CA GLN A 350 0.70 29.32 -15.26
C GLN A 350 -0.81 29.02 -15.14
N ALA A 351 -1.22 27.91 -15.74
CA ALA A 351 -2.63 27.56 -15.92
C ALA A 351 -3.39 27.41 -14.60
N PHE A 352 -2.76 26.89 -13.54
CA PHE A 352 -3.38 26.61 -12.25
C PHE A 352 -2.97 27.60 -11.15
N TRP A 353 -2.26 28.68 -11.47
CA TRP A 353 -1.92 29.72 -10.50
C TRP A 353 -3.16 30.27 -9.78
N ASP A 354 -3.22 30.05 -8.47
CA ASP A 354 -4.29 30.55 -7.61
C ASP A 354 -3.76 30.78 -6.18
N PRO A 355 -3.24 31.99 -5.88
CA PRO A 355 -2.67 32.29 -4.57
C PRO A 355 -3.73 32.29 -3.43
N GLU A 356 -5.02 32.44 -3.75
CA GLU A 356 -6.08 32.34 -2.75
C GLU A 356 -6.29 30.88 -2.33
N ALA A 357 -6.23 29.94 -3.28
CA ALA A 357 -6.29 28.52 -2.98
C ALA A 357 -5.10 28.03 -2.15
N ASP A 358 -3.90 28.51 -2.46
CA ASP A 358 -2.68 28.19 -1.70
C ASP A 358 -2.76 28.75 -0.27
N ALA A 359 -3.18 30.01 -0.12
CA ALA A 359 -3.37 30.62 1.19
C ALA A 359 -4.40 29.85 2.04
N ALA A 360 -5.49 29.37 1.42
CA ALA A 360 -6.48 28.54 2.10
C ALA A 360 -5.92 27.19 2.56
N LEU A 361 -5.13 26.51 1.72
CA LEU A 361 -4.43 25.27 2.07
C LEU A 361 -3.48 25.47 3.25
N PHE A 362 -2.62 26.48 3.15
CA PHE A 362 -1.58 26.75 4.14
C PHE A 362 -2.19 27.20 5.47
N GLY A 363 -3.22 28.06 5.42
CA GLY A 363 -3.95 28.49 6.61
C GLY A 363 -4.66 27.33 7.31
N ALA A 364 -5.27 26.42 6.56
CA ALA A 364 -5.90 25.22 7.13
C ALA A 364 -4.89 24.28 7.80
N LEU A 365 -3.71 24.07 7.18
CA LEU A 365 -2.62 23.30 7.80
C LEU A 365 -2.13 23.94 9.10
N GLU A 366 -1.90 25.26 9.08
CA GLU A 366 -1.40 26.01 10.24
C GLU A 366 -2.40 26.02 11.41
N ALA A 367 -3.69 26.14 11.11
CA ALA A 367 -4.75 26.13 12.13
C ALA A 367 -4.98 24.76 12.77
N ASN A 368 -4.76 23.66 12.02
CA ASN A 368 -5.17 22.32 12.45
C ASN A 368 -4.01 21.40 12.83
N LEU A 369 -2.78 21.68 12.38
CA LEU A 369 -1.62 20.86 12.75
C LEU A 369 -1.18 21.20 14.18
N VAL A 370 -1.27 20.22 15.08
CA VAL A 370 -0.79 20.36 16.45
C VAL A 370 0.72 20.29 16.44
N GLN A 371 1.41 21.43 16.55
CA GLN A 371 2.87 21.47 16.54
C GLN A 371 3.46 20.95 17.87
N THR A 372 4.52 20.15 17.78
CA THR A 372 5.29 19.60 18.92
C THR A 372 6.78 19.72 18.63
N ALA A 373 7.64 19.29 19.56
CA ALA A 373 9.08 19.22 19.31
C ALA A 373 9.42 18.35 18.08
N ASP A 374 8.68 17.26 17.91
CA ASP A 374 8.88 16.25 16.88
C ASP A 374 8.04 16.50 15.62
N ARG A 375 6.91 17.21 15.71
CA ARG A 375 6.03 17.54 14.58
C ARG A 375 5.98 19.05 14.33
N ARG A 376 6.58 19.50 13.23
CA ARG A 376 6.67 20.94 12.90
C ARG A 376 6.12 21.24 11.52
N LEU A 377 5.46 22.39 11.42
CA LEU A 377 5.14 23.02 10.15
C LEU A 377 6.28 23.98 9.80
N VAL A 378 6.81 23.89 8.60
CA VAL A 378 7.95 24.70 8.14
C VAL A 378 7.53 25.47 6.90
N ARG A 379 7.57 26.80 6.96
CA ARG A 379 7.31 27.65 5.80
C ARG A 379 8.61 27.86 5.03
N VAL A 380 8.59 27.63 3.73
CA VAL A 380 9.75 27.78 2.84
C VAL A 380 9.38 28.84 1.79
N PRO A 381 10.07 30.00 1.75
CA PRO A 381 9.68 31.16 0.95
C PRO A 381 10.05 31.02 -0.53
N CYS A 382 9.68 29.90 -1.14
CA CYS A 382 9.91 29.59 -2.54
C CYS A 382 8.85 28.62 -3.09
N HIS A 383 8.86 28.44 -4.41
CA HIS A 383 8.02 27.47 -5.11
C HIS A 383 8.56 26.04 -4.89
N ILE A 384 7.70 25.01 -4.91
CA ILE A 384 8.11 23.63 -4.61
C ILE A 384 9.26 23.09 -5.49
N ASN A 385 9.32 23.53 -6.75
CA ASN A 385 10.36 23.14 -7.71
C ASN A 385 11.65 24.00 -7.62
N ASP A 386 11.69 24.97 -6.72
CA ASP A 386 12.89 25.80 -6.50
C ASP A 386 14.01 24.98 -5.83
N PRO A 387 15.29 25.18 -6.22
CA PRO A 387 16.41 24.50 -5.57
C PRO A 387 16.49 24.69 -4.05
N LEU A 388 16.06 25.85 -3.52
CA LEU A 388 15.99 26.09 -2.09
C LEU A 388 15.03 25.11 -1.42
N PHE A 389 13.88 24.83 -2.03
CA PHE A 389 12.91 23.90 -1.46
C PHE A 389 13.50 22.48 -1.33
N ALA A 390 14.16 22.01 -2.39
CA ALA A 390 14.81 20.70 -2.40
C ALA A 390 15.89 20.59 -1.32
N GLN A 391 16.72 21.62 -1.16
CA GLN A 391 17.75 21.68 -0.11
C GLN A 391 17.12 21.64 1.29
N THR A 392 16.13 22.49 1.55
CA THR A 392 15.43 22.55 2.84
C THR A 392 14.73 21.23 3.18
N ALA A 393 14.13 20.55 2.20
CA ALA A 393 13.51 19.24 2.41
C ALA A 393 14.54 18.17 2.84
N VAL A 394 15.70 18.15 2.19
CA VAL A 394 16.79 17.21 2.52
C VAL A 394 17.40 17.54 3.87
N GLU A 395 17.67 18.82 4.16
CA GLU A 395 18.20 19.27 5.46
C GLU A 395 17.28 18.84 6.60
N HIS A 396 15.98 19.09 6.48
CA HIS A 396 15.01 18.66 7.47
C HIS A 396 14.92 17.15 7.59
N TYR A 397 15.03 16.41 6.49
CA TYR A 397 15.05 14.95 6.56
C TYR A 397 16.27 14.45 7.32
N LEU A 398 17.47 14.96 7.00
CA LEU A 398 18.71 14.60 7.67
C LEU A 398 18.74 15.01 9.16
N GLU A 399 18.04 16.09 9.54
CA GLU A 399 17.88 16.51 10.94
C GLU A 399 17.13 15.45 11.77
N ILE A 400 16.12 14.81 11.18
CA ILE A 400 15.24 13.87 11.89
C ILE A 400 15.55 12.39 11.61
N ALA A 401 16.33 12.10 10.58
CA ALA A 401 16.78 10.76 10.24
C ALA A 401 17.99 10.39 11.10
N THR A 402 17.73 9.79 12.26
CA THR A 402 18.77 9.24 13.13
C THR A 402 19.15 7.82 12.67
N HIS A 403 20.02 7.72 11.67
CA HIS A 403 20.61 6.45 11.23
C HIS A 403 22.13 6.53 11.22
#